data_AF-A0A969C9Y7-F1
#
_entry.id   AF-A0A969C9Y7-F1
#
_cell.length_a   1.000
_cell.length_b   1.000
_cell.length_c   1.000
_cell.angle_alpha   90.00
_cell.angle_beta   90.00
_cell.angle_gamma   90.00
#
_symmetry.space_group_name_H-M   'P 1'
#
loop_
_entity.id
_entity.type
_entity.pdbx_description
1 polymer ?
#
loop_
_entity_poly.entity_id
_entity_poly.type
_entity_poly.pdbx_seq_one_letter_code
_entity_poly.pdbx_strand_id
1 'polypeptide(L)'
;MGTPSPIRHAFIGLEIFSAEGGIQSYVRDLLRAYLAADPDWEADVFLLRDDPQCQNPFVNELVKESRLRFHYCRGGGPQLGRLRLLAKLLYHG
;
A
#
# COMPACT_ATOMS: atom_id res chain seq x y z
N MET A 1 -14.58 28.53 -0.83
CA MET A 1 -14.11 27.54 -1.81
C MET A 1 -13.67 26.32 -1.02
N GLY A 2 -14.38 25.20 -1.11
CA GLY A 2 -13.90 23.95 -0.52
C GLY A 2 -12.77 23.42 -1.38
N THR A 3 -11.64 23.06 -0.77
CA THR A 3 -10.60 22.31 -1.48
C THR A 3 -11.22 21.03 -2.04
N PRO A 4 -11.02 20.68 -3.32
CA PRO A 4 -11.50 19.41 -3.85
C PRO A 4 -10.94 18.28 -2.97
N SER A 5 -11.78 17.32 -2.62
CA SER A 5 -11.33 16.16 -1.84
C SER A 5 -10.35 15.36 -2.71
N PRO A 6 -9.22 14.92 -2.14
CA PRO A 6 -8.20 14.18 -2.88
C PRO A 6 -8.80 12.89 -3.45
N ILE A 7 -8.39 12.52 -4.67
CA ILE A 7 -8.79 11.25 -5.28
C ILE A 7 -8.00 10.14 -4.58
N ARG A 8 -8.71 9.21 -3.93
CA ARG A 8 -8.12 8.08 -3.22
C ARG A 8 -8.22 6.82 -4.05
N HIS A 9 -7.06 6.23 -4.34
CA HIS A 9 -6.96 4.92 -5.01
C HIS A 9 -6.56 3.83 -4.01
N ALA A 10 -6.91 2.58 -4.33
CA ALA A 10 -6.51 1.41 -3.55
C ALA A 10 -5.60 0.50 -4.38
N PHE A 11 -4.40 0.23 -3.87
CA PHE A 11 -3.50 -0.79 -4.42
C PHE A 11 -3.57 -2.04 -3.56
N ILE A 12 -3.74 -3.22 -4.18
CA ILE A 12 -3.85 -4.49 -3.46
C ILE A 12 -2.68 -5.39 -3.89
N GLY A 13 -1.70 -5.51 -3.00
CA GLY A 13 -0.58 -6.42 -3.11
C GLY A 13 -0.84 -7.73 -2.38
N LEU A 14 -0.69 -8.86 -3.08
CA LEU A 14 -0.82 -10.17 -2.43
C LEU A 14 0.46 -10.55 -1.67
N GLU A 15 1.62 -10.24 -2.24
CA GLU A 15 2.95 -10.47 -1.67
C GLU A 15 3.91 -9.57 -2.45
N ILE A 16 4.53 -8.58 -1.81
CA ILE A 16 5.30 -7.55 -2.52
C ILE A 16 6.68 -7.39 -1.91
N PHE A 17 6.75 -7.14 -0.61
CA PHE A 17 7.98 -6.77 0.08
C PHE A 17 8.67 -7.96 0.76
N SER A 18 7.99 -9.08 0.99
CA SER A 18 8.64 -10.32 1.48
C SER A 18 9.41 -11.08 0.40
N ALA A 19 9.21 -10.76 -0.88
CA ALA A 19 9.89 -11.42 -1.99
C ALA A 19 11.20 -10.69 -2.36
N GLU A 20 12.34 -11.40 -2.48
CA GLU A 20 13.59 -10.76 -2.93
C GLU A 20 13.57 -10.34 -4.41
N GLY A 21 14.25 -9.25 -4.73
CA GLY A 21 14.64 -8.90 -6.11
C GLY A 21 13.70 -7.93 -6.84
N GLY A 22 13.47 -8.20 -8.14
CA GLY A 22 12.92 -7.21 -9.09
C GLY A 22 11.48 -6.75 -8.82
N ILE A 23 10.66 -7.56 -8.15
CA ILE A 23 9.25 -7.21 -7.85
C ILE A 23 9.18 -6.03 -6.87
N GLN A 24 10.06 -5.98 -5.85
CA GLN A 24 10.10 -4.87 -4.90
C GLN A 24 10.45 -3.55 -5.59
N SER A 25 11.49 -3.56 -6.43
CA SER A 25 11.94 -2.38 -7.17
C SER A 25 10.87 -1.90 -8.16
N TYR A 26 10.19 -2.82 -8.85
CA TYR A 26 9.10 -2.49 -9.75
C TYR A 26 7.94 -1.80 -9.02
N VAL A 27 7.48 -2.36 -7.89
CA VAL A 27 6.38 -1.74 -7.13
C VAL A 27 6.78 -0.39 -6.56
N ARG A 28 8.02 -0.23 -6.10
CA ARG A 28 8.55 1.07 -5.68
C ARG A 28 8.46 2.09 -6.81
N ASP A 29 8.95 1.75 -7.99
CA ASP A 29 9.01 2.68 -9.12
C ASP A 29 7.60 3.03 -9.63
N LEU A 30 6.67 2.07 -9.58
CA LEU A 30 5.24 2.30 -9.85
C LEU A 30 4.61 3.28 -8.84
N LEU A 31 4.84 3.08 -7.53
CA LEU A 31 4.31 3.98 -6.50
C LEU A 31 4.92 5.38 -6.58
N ARG A 32 6.20 5.50 -6.93
CA ARG A 32 6.84 6.81 -7.21
C ARG A 32 6.21 7.48 -8.43
N ALA A 33 6.00 6.75 -9.52
CA ALA A 33 5.36 7.29 -10.72
C ALA A 33 3.93 7.75 -10.42
N TYR A 34 3.18 7.00 -9.60
CA TYR A 34 1.86 7.39 -9.13
C TYR A 34 1.88 8.71 -8.34
N LEU A 35 2.81 8.85 -7.38
CA LEU A 35 2.95 10.08 -6.60
C LEU A 35 3.34 11.30 -7.46
N ALA A 36 4.16 11.08 -8.50
CA ALA A 36 4.58 12.12 -9.42
C ALA A 36 3.51 12.50 -10.46
N ALA A 37 2.52 11.64 -10.72
CA ALA A 37 1.52 11.85 -11.76
C ALA A 37 0.54 12.98 -11.42
N ASP A 38 0.07 13.05 -10.17
CA ASP A 38 -0.90 14.06 -9.72
C ASP A 38 -0.76 14.29 -8.20
N PRO A 39 -0.47 15.53 -7.74
CA PRO A 39 -0.26 15.84 -6.33
C PRO A 39 -1.51 15.66 -5.45
N ASP A 40 -2.71 15.70 -6.03
CA ASP A 40 -3.98 15.55 -5.31
C ASP A 40 -4.39 14.08 -5.13
N TRP A 41 -3.59 13.15 -5.69
CA TRP A 41 -3.80 11.73 -5.51
C TRP A 41 -3.22 11.22 -4.20
N GLU A 42 -4.03 10.43 -3.51
CA GLU A 42 -3.64 9.65 -2.34
C GLU A 42 -3.90 8.17 -2.61
N ALA A 43 -3.20 7.27 -1.93
CA ALA A 43 -3.53 5.85 -2.03
C ALA A 43 -3.34 5.06 -0.74
N ASP A 44 -4.18 4.04 -0.61
CA ASP A 44 -4.09 3.02 0.41
C ASP A 44 -3.54 1.73 -0.23
N VAL A 45 -2.41 1.26 0.29
CA VAL A 45 -1.66 0.12 -0.23
C VAL A 45 -1.85 -1.06 0.71
N PHE A 46 -2.74 -1.98 0.36
CA PHE A 46 -3.02 -3.18 1.13
C PHE A 46 -2.05 -4.31 0.77
N LEU A 47 -1.45 -4.93 1.77
CA LEU A 47 -0.45 -5.98 1.60
C LEU A 47 -0.91 -7.25 2.33
N LEU A 48 -1.28 -8.29 1.59
CA LEU A 48 -1.91 -9.49 2.16
C LEU A 48 -0.95 -10.36 2.98
N ARG A 49 0.29 -10.54 2.52
CA ARG A 49 1.26 -11.48 3.11
C ARG A 49 2.48 -10.82 3.72
N ASP A 50 2.73 -9.54 3.45
CA ASP A 50 3.85 -8.83 4.05
C ASP A 50 3.56 -8.53 5.52
N ASP A 51 4.59 -8.69 6.35
CA ASP A 51 4.56 -8.31 7.76
C ASP A 51 4.93 -6.84 7.91
N PRO A 52 4.36 -6.07 8.87
CA PRO A 52 4.87 -4.74 9.18
C PRO A 52 6.34 -4.74 9.64
N GLN A 53 6.86 -5.86 10.15
CA GLN A 53 8.29 -6.07 10.46
C GLN A 53 9.13 -6.41 9.22
N CYS A 54 8.50 -6.78 8.10
CA CYS A 54 9.20 -6.89 6.83
C CYS A 54 9.64 -5.47 6.45
N GLN A 55 10.96 -5.23 6.52
CA GLN A 55 11.52 -3.95 6.15
C GLN A 55 11.21 -3.71 4.68
N ASN A 56 10.25 -2.84 4.39
CA ASN A 56 10.15 -2.20 3.10
C ASN A 56 11.17 -1.04 3.13
N PRO A 57 12.37 -1.17 2.52
CA PRO A 57 13.40 -0.14 2.60
C PRO A 57 12.95 1.20 2.01
N PHE A 58 11.87 1.21 1.23
CA PHE A 58 11.32 2.39 0.58
C PHE A 58 10.13 2.99 1.33
N VAL A 59 9.63 2.35 2.40
CA VAL A 59 8.44 2.84 3.13
C VAL A 59 8.66 4.24 3.69
N ASN A 60 9.83 4.50 4.26
CA ASN A 60 10.14 5.81 4.83
C ASN A 60 10.28 6.90 3.77
N GLU A 61 10.65 6.54 2.54
CA GLU A 61 10.71 7.47 1.42
C GLU A 61 9.30 7.78 0.91
N LEU A 62 8.51 6.73 0.67
CA LEU A 62 7.17 6.81 0.09
C LEU A 62 6.12 7.37 1.05
N VAL A 63 6.24 7.11 2.36
CA VAL A 63 5.33 7.61 3.40
C VAL A 63 5.67 9.05 3.80
N LYS A 64 6.91 9.53 3.59
CA LYS A 64 7.28 10.93 3.87
C LYS A 64 6.40 11.92 3.12
N GLU A 65 5.89 11.54 1.95
CA GLU A 65 4.97 12.37 1.18
C GLU A 65 3.54 12.42 1.76
N SER A 66 3.24 11.69 2.86
CA SER A 66 1.93 11.62 3.55
C SER A 66 0.73 11.22 2.68
N ARG A 67 0.98 10.81 1.43
CA ARG A 67 -0.02 10.50 0.41
C ARG A 67 -0.21 8.99 0.19
N LEU A 68 0.67 8.16 0.74
CA LEU A 68 0.56 6.70 0.72
C LEU A 68 0.38 6.13 2.13
N ARG A 69 -0.62 5.28 2.31
CA ARG A 69 -0.92 4.59 3.57
C ARG A 69 -0.78 3.09 3.37
N PHE A 70 0.15 2.45 4.07
CA PHE A 70 0.38 1.02 3.95
C PHE A 70 -0.45 0.23 4.98
N HIS A 71 -1.10 -0.82 4.52
CA HIS A 71 -1.95 -1.68 5.31
C HIS A 71 -1.51 -3.14 5.22
N TYR A 72 -0.67 -3.55 6.17
CA TYR A 72 -0.25 -4.93 6.32
C TYR A 72 -1.40 -5.78 6.87
N CYS A 73 -1.78 -6.80 6.11
CA CYS A 73 -2.90 -7.68 6.37
C CYS A 73 -2.45 -9.10 6.69
N ARG A 74 -1.15 -9.37 6.80
CA ARG A 74 -0.62 -10.69 7.20
C ARG A 74 -1.31 -11.16 8.48
N GLY A 75 -1.75 -12.41 8.49
CA GLY A 75 -2.38 -13.07 9.63
C GLY A 75 -1.68 -14.38 9.99
N GLY A 76 -2.06 -15.01 11.11
CA GLY A 76 -1.50 -16.29 11.57
C GLY A 76 -1.72 -17.48 10.63
N GLY A 77 -2.46 -17.30 9.53
CA GLY A 77 -2.62 -18.26 8.44
C GLY A 77 -3.17 -17.59 7.17
N PRO A 78 -3.15 -18.28 6.01
CA PRO A 78 -3.52 -17.70 4.72
C PRO A 78 -4.96 -17.17 4.67
N GLN A 79 -5.90 -17.85 5.32
CA GLN A 79 -7.32 -17.48 5.35
C GLN A 79 -7.56 -16.24 6.23
N LEU A 80 -6.87 -16.17 7.37
CA LEU A 80 -6.96 -15.02 8.28
C LEU A 80 -6.44 -13.74 7.63
N GLY A 81 -5.35 -13.82 6.86
CA GLY A 81 -4.86 -12.66 6.11
C GLY A 81 -5.89 -12.16 5.10
N ARG A 82 -6.53 -13.08 4.37
CA ARG A 82 -7.57 -12.73 3.37
C ARG A 82 -8.77 -12.08 4.03
N LEU A 83 -9.18 -12.58 5.20
CA LEU A 83 -10.28 -12.01 5.96
C LEU A 83 -9.94 -10.59 6.45
N ARG A 84 -8.70 -10.35 6.91
CA ARG A 84 -8.23 -8.99 7.28
C ARG A 84 -8.25 -8.04 6.09
N LEU A 85 -7.78 -8.49 4.92
CA LEU A 85 -7.81 -7.70 3.70
C LEU A 85 -9.25 -7.34 3.30
N LEU A 86 -10.15 -8.34 3.27
CA LEU A 86 -11.56 -8.12 2.96
C LEU A 86 -12.22 -7.15 3.94
N ALA A 87 -11.99 -7.33 5.24
CA ALA A 87 -12.50 -6.42 6.26
C ALA A 87 -11.99 -4.99 6.00
N LYS A 88 -10.68 -4.81 5.78
CA LYS A 88 -10.13 -3.49 5.49
C LYS A 88 -10.73 -2.86 4.25
N LEU A 89 -10.92 -3.60 3.15
CA LEU A 89 -11.54 -3.10 1.93
C LEU A 89 -13.03 -2.74 2.12
N LEU A 90 -13.78 -3.53 2.88
CA LEU A 90 -15.19 -3.24 3.16
C LEU A 90 -15.38 -2.00 4.03
N TYR A 91 -14.44 -1.72 4.93
CA TYR A 91 -14.41 -0.50 5.74
C TYR A 91 -13.55 0.61 5.12
N HIS A 92 -13.09 0.43 3.88
CA HIS A 92 -12.35 1.44 3.13
C HIS A 92 -13.36 2.27 2.33
N GLY A 93 -13.86 3.33 2.95
CA GLY A 93 -14.81 4.29 2.38
C GLY A 93 -14.59 5.68 2.95
#